data_AF-A0A1W9VV40-F1
#
_entry.id   AF-A0A1W9VV40-F1
#
_cell.length_a   1.000
_cell.length_b   1.000
_cell.length_c   1.000
_cell.angle_alpha   90.00
_cell.angle_beta   90.00
_cell.angle_gamma   90.00
#
_symmetry.space_group_name_H-M   'P 1'
#
loop_
_entity.id
_entity.type
_entity.pdbx_description
1 polymer ?
#
loop_
_entity_poly.entity_id
_entity_poly.type
_entity_poly.pdbx_seq_one_letter_code
_entity_poly.pdbx_strand_id
1 'polypeptide(L)'
;MKMVDNIAGEAERRVDTNSLNKAINTDMIKRPPRFPKNKICKLYYMTQVDINAPTFVGFINKKNRANFAFKKWIENTIRKHFGFIGTPIVIRFREKGEESTDRGSMRSRIKDRLNEVELPQEDVT
;
A
#
# COMPACT_ATOMS: atom_id res chain seq x y z
N MET A 1 18.27 28.93 -12.63
CA MET A 1 17.68 27.70 -13.19
C MET A 1 18.39 26.44 -12.63
N LYS A 2 18.52 26.27 -11.30
CA LYS A 2 19.22 25.10 -10.71
C LYS A 2 18.34 24.26 -9.77
N MET A 3 17.25 24.81 -9.24
CA MET A 3 16.39 24.13 -8.27
C MET A 3 15.37 23.19 -8.94
N VAL A 4 14.84 23.58 -10.10
CA VAL A 4 13.87 22.78 -10.86
C VAL A 4 14.51 21.50 -11.41
N ASP A 5 15.70 21.62 -11.98
CA ASP A 5 16.44 20.45 -12.52
C ASP A 5 16.84 19.48 -11.42
N ASN A 6 17.19 19.99 -10.23
CA ASN A 6 17.47 19.15 -9.06
C ASN A 6 16.23 18.40 -8.58
N ILE A 7 15.05 19.04 -8.58
CA ILE A 7 13.79 18.38 -8.21
C ILE A 7 13.42 17.31 -9.24
N ALA A 8 13.61 17.59 -10.54
CA ALA A 8 13.38 16.60 -11.60
C ALA A 8 14.31 15.38 -11.44
N GLY A 9 15.60 15.59 -11.19
CA GLY A 9 16.55 14.51 -10.94
C GLY A 9 16.21 13.67 -9.70
N GLU A 10 15.72 14.30 -8.63
CA GLU A 10 15.23 13.59 -7.44
C GLU A 10 13.95 12.78 -7.72
N ALA A 11 13.06 13.27 -8.58
CA ALA A 11 11.84 12.55 -8.97
C ALA A 11 12.13 11.30 -9.82
N GLU A 12 13.21 11.33 -10.58
CA GLU A 12 13.64 10.21 -11.44
C GLU A 12 14.46 9.14 -10.71
N ARG A 13 14.77 9.37 -9.43
CA ARG A 13 15.63 8.47 -8.66
C ARG A 13 14.96 7.10 -8.43
N ARG A 14 15.65 6.04 -8.86
CA ARG A 14 15.30 4.64 -8.58
C ARG A 14 16.05 4.12 -7.35
N VAL A 15 15.31 3.54 -6.41
CA VAL A 15 15.83 2.96 -5.17
C VAL A 15 15.83 1.44 -5.29
N ASP A 16 16.97 0.84 -5.02
CA ASP A 16 17.10 -0.61 -4.96
C ASP A 16 16.23 -1.20 -3.84
N THR A 17 15.53 -2.29 -4.16
CA THR A 17 14.56 -2.92 -3.26
C THR A 17 15.26 -3.50 -2.03
N ASN A 18 16.46 -4.06 -2.15
CA ASN A 18 17.17 -4.62 -1.01
C ASN A 18 17.59 -3.50 -0.04
N SER A 19 18.16 -2.43 -0.58
CA SER A 19 18.57 -1.25 0.18
C SER A 19 17.40 -0.59 0.90
N LEU A 20 16.25 -0.45 0.22
CA LEU A 20 15.00 0.08 0.79
C LEU A 20 14.54 -0.74 2.00
N ASN A 21 14.43 -2.06 1.85
CA ASN A 21 13.94 -2.92 2.91
C ASN A 21 14.90 -2.98 4.10
N LYS A 22 16.21 -2.94 3.86
CA LYS A 22 17.22 -2.86 4.91
C LYS A 22 17.09 -1.57 5.73
N ALA A 23 16.91 -0.43 5.06
CA ALA A 23 16.73 0.86 5.73
C ALA A 23 15.46 0.88 6.60
N ILE A 24 14.33 0.41 6.06
CA ILE A 24 13.06 0.36 6.78
C ILE A 24 13.15 -0.57 8.00
N ASN A 25 13.73 -1.77 7.84
CA ASN A 25 13.91 -2.70 8.96
C ASN A 25 14.80 -2.12 10.06
N THR A 26 15.88 -1.43 9.66
CA THR A 26 16.79 -0.78 10.63
C THR A 26 16.05 0.27 11.45
N ASP A 27 15.27 1.13 10.81
CA ASP A 27 14.50 2.15 11.51
C ASP A 27 13.33 1.57 12.31
N MET A 28 12.73 0.45 11.86
CA MET A 28 11.69 -0.27 12.60
C MET A 28 12.21 -0.74 13.97
N ILE A 29 13.44 -1.26 14.02
CA ILE A 29 14.09 -1.71 15.25
C ILE A 29 14.43 -0.51 16.15
N LYS A 30 14.98 0.55 15.58
CA LYS A 30 15.43 1.73 16.33
C LYS A 30 14.28 2.57 16.87
N ARG A 31 13.27 2.82 16.04
CA ARG A 31 12.15 3.71 16.33
C ARG A 31 10.88 3.19 15.65
N PRO A 32 10.22 2.18 16.24
CA PRO A 32 9.01 1.64 15.65
C PRO A 32 7.89 2.68 15.60
N PRO A 33 7.00 2.61 14.60
CA PRO A 33 5.78 3.40 14.57
C PRO A 33 4.86 2.97 15.71
N ARG A 34 4.11 3.93 16.26
CA ARG A 34 3.13 3.64 17.31
C ARG A 34 1.90 2.98 16.67
N PHE A 35 1.53 1.81 17.20
CA PHE A 35 0.31 1.11 16.83
C PHE A 35 -0.66 1.03 18.02
N PRO A 36 -1.99 1.04 17.76
CA PRO A 36 -2.96 0.66 18.78
C PRO A 36 -2.74 -0.77 19.26
N LYS A 37 -3.11 -1.06 20.51
CA LYS A 37 -3.02 -2.39 21.10
C LYS A 37 -3.69 -3.43 20.18
N ASN A 38 -2.97 -4.52 19.89
CA ASN A 38 -3.40 -5.64 19.04
C ASN A 38 -3.64 -5.32 17.54
N LYS A 39 -3.30 -4.12 17.04
CA LYS A 39 -3.49 -3.73 15.63
C LYS A 39 -2.17 -3.42 14.92
N ILE A 40 -1.15 -4.25 15.15
CA ILE A 40 0.16 -4.10 14.50
C ILE A 40 0.04 -4.38 12.99
N CYS A 41 0.52 -3.44 12.18
CA CYS A 41 0.70 -3.59 10.75
C CYS A 41 2.07 -4.20 10.49
N LYS A 42 2.10 -5.42 9.95
CA LYS A 42 3.35 -6.11 9.58
C LYS A 42 3.65 -5.79 8.12
N LEU A 43 4.78 -5.13 7.87
CA LEU A 43 5.33 -4.92 6.54
C LEU A 43 6.26 -6.09 6.20
N TYR A 44 5.98 -6.79 5.11
CA TYR A 44 6.79 -7.91 4.63
C TYR A 44 7.94 -7.42 3.78
N TYR A 45 7.62 -6.63 2.76
CA TYR A 45 8.58 -6.00 1.88
C TYR A 45 7.93 -4.79 1.21
N MET A 46 8.77 -3.91 0.68
CA MET A 46 8.38 -2.73 -0.06
C MET A 46 9.26 -2.59 -1.29
N THR A 47 8.68 -2.15 -2.40
CA THR A 47 9.38 -1.95 -3.67
C THR A 47 8.91 -0.66 -4.34
N GLN A 48 9.77 -0.07 -5.17
CA GLN A 48 9.42 1.07 -6.02
C GLN A 48 8.86 0.55 -7.35
N VAL A 49 7.66 1.01 -7.70
CA VAL A 49 6.95 0.59 -8.92
C VAL A 49 7.00 1.64 -10.02
N ASP A 50 7.19 2.91 -9.67
CA ASP A 50 7.15 4.01 -10.63
C ASP A 50 8.19 5.11 -10.32
N ILE A 51 8.55 5.84 -11.36
CA ILE A 51 9.59 6.87 -11.41
C ILE A 51 8.93 8.17 -11.96
N ASN A 52 9.38 9.35 -11.53
CA ASN A 52 8.76 10.65 -11.85
C ASN A 52 7.39 10.91 -11.19
N ALA A 53 7.08 10.09 -10.19
CA ALA A 53 6.20 10.31 -9.06
C ALA A 53 6.49 9.14 -8.12
N PRO A 54 7.63 9.15 -7.39
CA PRO A 54 8.20 7.97 -6.73
C PRO A 54 7.15 7.19 -5.96
N THR A 55 6.69 6.10 -6.58
CA THR A 55 5.57 5.31 -6.08
C THR A 55 6.12 4.03 -5.50
N PHE A 56 5.81 3.81 -4.24
CA PHE A 56 6.21 2.64 -3.51
C PHE A 56 4.99 1.79 -3.15
N VAL A 57 5.14 0.49 -3.33
CA VAL A 57 4.15 -0.51 -2.93
C VAL A 57 4.70 -1.31 -1.77
N GLY A 58 4.04 -1.20 -0.62
CA GLY A 58 4.32 -2.01 0.56
C GLY A 58 3.36 -3.18 0.66
N PHE A 59 3.89 -4.38 0.83
CA PHE A 59 3.10 -5.59 1.05
C PHE A 59 2.96 -5.83 2.55
N ILE A 60 1.73 -5.83 3.02
CA ILE A 60 1.40 -5.86 4.45
C ILE A 60 0.44 -7.00 4.77
N ASN A 61 0.26 -7.27 6.06
CA ASN A 61 -0.70 -8.27 6.53
C ASN A 61 -2.16 -7.87 6.34
N LYS A 62 -2.54 -6.65 6.75
CA LYS A 62 -3.91 -6.12 6.62
C LYS A 62 -3.87 -4.62 6.34
N LYS A 63 -4.46 -4.19 5.23
CA LYS A 63 -4.59 -2.81 4.77
C LYS A 63 -5.35 -1.93 5.75
N ASN A 64 -6.35 -2.50 6.42
CA ASN A 64 -7.10 -1.80 7.47
C ASN A 64 -6.26 -1.47 8.72
N ARG A 65 -5.03 -1.99 8.84
CA ARG A 65 -4.08 -1.66 9.92
C ARG A 65 -3.05 -0.60 9.53
N ALA A 66 -2.94 -0.27 8.24
CA ALA A 66 -2.02 0.74 7.74
C ALA A 66 -2.58 2.16 7.96
N ASN A 67 -2.59 2.59 9.22
CA ASN A 67 -3.07 3.91 9.61
C ASN A 67 -2.19 5.03 9.03
N PHE A 68 -2.70 6.26 9.04
CA PHE A 68 -1.98 7.45 8.56
C PHE A 68 -0.61 7.63 9.21
N ALA A 69 -0.50 7.41 10.53
CA ALA A 69 0.76 7.49 11.26
C ALA A 69 1.82 6.50 10.74
N PHE A 70 1.40 5.28 10.38
CA PHE A 70 2.29 4.28 9.80
C PHE A 70 2.75 4.68 8.40
N LYS A 71 1.83 5.17 7.57
CA LYS A 71 2.16 5.72 6.24
C LYS A 71 3.16 6.87 6.33
N LYS A 72 2.93 7.81 7.25
CA LYS A 72 3.83 8.95 7.48
C LYS A 72 5.18 8.54 8.04
N TRP A 73 5.22 7.54 8.91
CA TRP A 73 6.47 6.98 9.39
C TRP A 73 7.30 6.39 8.25
N ILE A 74 6.69 5.59 7.37
CA ILE A 74 7.37 5.05 6.18
C ILE A 74 7.86 6.17 5.26
N GLU A 75 7.01 7.16 4.98
CA GLU A 75 7.36 8.31 4.14
C GLU A 75 8.60 9.03 4.69
N ASN A 76 8.60 9.34 5.99
CA ASN A 76 9.71 10.02 6.64
C ASN A 76 10.99 9.17 6.64
N THR A 77 10.88 7.86 6.84
CA THR A 77 12.00 6.92 6.73
C THR A 77 12.58 6.94 5.31
N ILE A 78 11.74 6.83 4.27
CA ILE A 78 12.22 6.88 2.88
C ILE A 78 12.92 8.20 2.60
N ARG A 79 12.33 9.33 3.02
CA ARG A 79 12.94 10.66 2.82
C ARG A 79 14.28 10.80 3.52
N LYS A 80 14.39 10.30 4.75
CA LYS A 80 15.63 10.34 5.55
C LYS A 80 16.78 9.57 4.90
N HIS A 81 16.51 8.42 4.29
CA HIS A 81 17.57 7.57 3.72
C HIS A 81 17.85 7.84 2.24
N PHE A 82 16.84 8.25 1.47
CA PHE A 82 16.94 8.29 0.01
C PHE A 82 16.69 9.67 -0.62
N GLY A 83 16.22 10.68 0.13
CA GLY A 83 15.99 12.02 -0.39
C GLY A 83 14.54 12.26 -0.86
N PHE A 84 14.36 12.68 -2.12
CA PHE A 84 13.08 13.13 -2.70
C PHE A 84 12.61 14.50 -2.20
N ILE A 85 13.54 15.40 -1.86
CA ILE A 85 13.20 16.77 -1.44
C ILE A 85 12.50 17.48 -2.60
N GLY A 86 11.35 18.11 -2.32
CA GLY A 86 10.55 18.79 -3.34
C GLY A 86 9.72 17.86 -4.23
N THR A 87 9.82 16.53 -4.07
CA THR A 87 9.03 15.55 -4.83
C THR A 87 7.99 14.86 -3.94
N PRO A 88 6.72 14.73 -4.39
CA PRO A 88 5.72 13.94 -3.67
C PRO A 88 6.06 12.44 -3.72
N ILE A 89 6.02 11.77 -2.57
CA ILE A 89 6.17 10.31 -2.49
C ILE A 89 4.78 9.68 -2.38
N VAL A 90 4.49 8.75 -3.27
CA VAL A 90 3.23 8.01 -3.26
C VAL A 90 3.45 6.65 -2.63
N ILE A 91 2.76 6.36 -1.52
CA ILE A 91 2.82 5.04 -0.87
C ILE A 91 1.46 4.36 -1.00
N ARG A 92 1.47 3.17 -1.60
CA ARG A 92 0.33 2.26 -1.70
C ARG A 92 0.60 1.00 -0.89
N PHE A 93 -0.42 0.50 -0.23
CA PHE A 93 -0.33 -0.76 0.50
C PHE A 93 -1.21 -1.82 -0.14
N ARG A 94 -0.69 -3.04 -0.23
CA ARG A 94 -1.41 -4.23 -0.70
C ARG A 94 -1.37 -5.31 0.38
N GLU A 95 -2.46 -6.04 0.55
CA GLU A 95 -2.44 -7.21 1.43
C GLU A 95 -1.74 -8.37 0.73
N LYS A 96 -0.89 -9.09 1.46
CA LYS A 96 -0.29 -10.33 0.97
C LYS A 96 -1.40 -11.39 0.85
N GLY A 97 -1.75 -11.75 -0.38
CA GLY A 97 -2.82 -12.72 -0.68
C GLY A 97 -4.10 -12.11 -1.25
N GLU A 98 -4.18 -10.79 -1.43
CA GLU A 98 -5.18 -10.15 -2.31
C GLU A 98 -4.81 -10.41 -3.79
N GLU A 99 -4.81 -11.67 -4.21
CA GLU A 99 -4.96 -12.00 -5.61
C GLU A 99 -6.47 -11.96 -5.94
N SER A 100 -6.85 -11.03 -6.83
CA SER A 100 -8.06 -11.07 -7.66
C SER A 100 -9.43 -10.60 -7.13
N THR A 101 -9.56 -9.84 -6.04
CA THR A 101 -10.92 -9.40 -5.61
C THR A 101 -11.57 -8.34 -6.51
N ASP A 102 -10.82 -7.64 -7.36
CA ASP A 102 -11.40 -6.69 -8.32
C ASP A 102 -12.21 -7.38 -9.44
N ARG A 103 -11.92 -8.67 -9.71
CA ARG A 103 -12.76 -9.54 -10.57
C ARG A 103 -13.79 -10.36 -9.77
N GLY A 104 -13.57 -10.56 -8.46
CA GLY A 104 -14.46 -11.31 -7.57
C GLY A 104 -15.72 -10.55 -7.14
N SER A 105 -15.64 -9.21 -7.05
CA SER A 105 -16.75 -8.34 -6.64
C SER A 105 -18.01 -8.47 -7.53
N MET A 106 -17.81 -8.74 -8.84
CA MET A 106 -18.93 -8.95 -9.76
C MET A 106 -19.58 -10.34 -9.61
N ARG A 107 -18.78 -11.40 -9.33
CA ARG A 107 -19.30 -12.77 -9.16
C ARG A 107 -20.12 -12.94 -7.87
N SER A 108 -19.73 -12.26 -6.78
CA SER A 108 -20.53 -12.26 -5.54
C SER A 108 -21.90 -11.63 -5.78
N ARG A 109 -21.93 -10.45 -6.40
CA ARG A 109 -23.17 -9.71 -6.69
C ARG A 109 -24.13 -10.46 -7.63
N ILE A 110 -23.60 -11.22 -8.59
CA ILE A 110 -24.44 -12.04 -9.50
C ILE A 110 -25.04 -13.23 -8.74
N LYS A 111 -24.28 -13.87 -7.85
CA LYS A 111 -24.76 -15.03 -7.08
C LYS A 111 -25.83 -14.64 -6.06
N ASP A 112 -25.67 -13.47 -5.43
CA ASP A 112 -26.65 -12.92 -4.49
C ASP A 112 -27.98 -12.57 -5.20
N ARG A 113 -27.92 -12.04 -6.44
CA ARG A 113 -29.12 -11.74 -7.25
C ARG A 113 -29.82 -12.96 -7.86
N LEU A 114 -29.10 -14.06 -8.10
CA LEU A 114 -29.69 -15.29 -8.65
C LEU A 114 -30.51 -16.06 -7.62
N ASN A 115 -30.19 -15.91 -6.32
CA ASN A 115 -30.94 -16.55 -5.24
C ASN A 115 -32.26 -15.84 -4.89
N GLU A 116 -32.50 -14.63 -5.42
CA GLU A 116 -33.75 -13.89 -5.21
C GLU A 116 -34.85 -14.23 -6.26
N VAL A 117 -34.55 -15.09 -7.24
CA VAL A 117 -35.46 -15.46 -8.34
C VAL A 117 -36.12 -16.85 -8.13
N GLU A 118 -36.31 -17.28 -6.88
CA GLU A 118 -37.27 -18.35 -6.60
C GLU A 118 -38.67 -17.74 -6.57
N LEU A 119 -39.38 -17.91 -7.69
CA LEU A 119 -40.78 -17.51 -7.87
C LEU A 119 -41.66 -18.16 -6.80
N PRO A 120 -42.68 -17.44 -6.29
CA PRO A 120 -43.64 -18.00 -5.34
C PRO A 120 -44.29 -19.23 -5.97
N GLN A 121 -44.26 -20.36 -5.26
CA GLN A 121 -44.98 -21.56 -5.67
C GLN A 121 -46.46 -21.21 -5.73
N GLU A 122 -47.05 -21.31 -6.92
CA GLU A 122 -48.50 -21.31 -7.09
C GLU A 122 -49.02 -22.61 -6.44
N ASP A 123 -49.56 -22.48 -5.22
CA ASP A 123 -50.39 -23.52 -4.65
C ASP A 123 -51.73 -23.52 -5.41
N VAL A 124 -51.78 -24.31 -6.48
CA VAL A 124 -53.01 -24.60 -7.23
C VAL A 124 -53.80 -25.67 -6.49
N THR A 125 -54.90 -25.21 -5.89
CA THR A 125 -56.10 -25.91 -5.35
C THR A 125 -55.92 -26.76 -4.09
#